data_AF-A0A0J5KU10-F1
#
_entry.id   AF-A0A0J5KU10-F1
#
_cell.length_a   1.000
_cell.length_b   1.000
_cell.length_c   1.000
_cell.angle_alpha   90.00
_cell.angle_beta   90.00
_cell.angle_gamma   90.00
#
_symmetry.space_group_name_H-M   'P 1'
#
loop_
_entity.id
_entity.type
_entity.pdbx_description
1 polymer ?
#
loop_
_entity_poly.entity_id
_entity_poly.type
_entity_poly.pdbx_seq_one_letter_code
_entity_poly.pdbx_strand_id
1 'polypeptide(L)' 'MALSKEEEIQRLVLLGVISQLEEAERDEIYALKDKFLEIFKTATKPELAFAALGLVSAEVQKGD' A
#
# COMPACT_ATOMS: atom_id res chain seq x y z
N MET A 1 16.31 -3.03 -7.24
CA MET A 1 15.99 -4.04 -8.27
C MET A 1 15.01 -3.42 -9.24
N ALA A 2 15.19 -3.61 -10.56
CA ALA A 2 14.21 -3.15 -11.53
C ALA A 2 12.96 -4.05 -11.42
N LEU A 3 11.77 -3.45 -11.52
CA LEU A 3 10.51 -4.20 -11.57
C LEU A 3 10.50 -5.06 -12.84
N SER A 4 9.98 -6.28 -12.73
CA SER A 4 9.61 -7.07 -13.90
C SER A 4 8.51 -6.36 -14.69
N LYS A 5 8.41 -6.68 -15.98
CA LYS A 5 7.38 -6.12 -16.86
C LYS A 5 5.96 -6.36 -16.34
N GLU A 6 5.73 -7.48 -15.67
CA GLU A 6 4.43 -7.80 -15.07
C GLU A 6 4.12 -6.91 -13.87
N GLU A 7 5.07 -6.72 -12.95
CA GLU A 7 4.92 -5.82 -11.80
C GLU A 7 4.73 -4.36 -12.25
N GLU A 8 5.38 -3.95 -13.34
CA GLU A 8 5.19 -2.63 -13.93
C GLU A 8 3.78 -2.44 -14.52
N ILE A 9 3.27 -3.44 -15.24
CA ILE A 9 1.89 -3.41 -15.76
C ILE A 9 0.89 -3.38 -14.60
N GLN A 10 1.06 -4.21 -13.58
CA GLN A 10 0.19 -4.22 -12.39
C GLN A 10 0.18 -2.86 -11.70
N ARG A 11 1.35 -2.23 -11.55
CA ARG A 11 1.46 -0.87 -11.00
C ARG A 11 0.70 0.15 -11.84
N LEU A 12 0.82 0.10 -13.17
CA LEU A 12 0.13 1.02 -14.07
C LEU A 12 -1.39 0.84 -14.02
N VAL A 13 -1.87 -0.41 -13.94
CA VAL A 13 -3.30 -0.71 -13.75
C VAL A 13 -3.79 -0.11 -12.44
N LEU A 14 -3.06 -0.31 -11.34
CA LEU A 14 -3.42 0.24 -10.03
C LEU A 14 -3.51 1.77 -10.06
N LEU A 15 -2.52 2.43 -10.68
CA LEU A 15 -2.51 3.89 -10.85
C LEU A 15 -3.67 4.37 -11.74
N GLY A 16 -4.01 3.62 -12.78
CA GLY A 16 -5.15 3.89 -13.63
C GLY A 16 -6.48 3.80 -12.89
N VAL A 17 -6.65 2.82 -12.00
CA VAL A 17 -7.85 2.71 -11.14
C VAL A 17 -7.92 3.88 -10.16
N ILE A 18 -6.81 4.20 -9.48
CA ILE A 18 -6.75 5.34 -8.55
C ILE A 18 -7.10 6.64 -9.27
N SER A 19 -6.69 6.83 -10.53
CA SER A 19 -6.98 8.06 -11.27
C SER A 19 -8.48 8.28 -11.56
N GLN A 20 -9.30 7.22 -11.50
CA GLN A 20 -10.75 7.32 -11.72
C GLN A 20 -11.52 7.68 -10.44
N LEU A 21 -10.88 7.61 -9.27
CA LEU A 21 -11.50 7.96 -7.99
C LEU A 21 -11.65 9.47 -7.84
N GLU A 22 -12.52 9.91 -6.92
CA GLU A 22 -12.67 11.32 -6.59
C GLU A 22 -11.41 11.89 -5.95
N GLU A 23 -11.21 13.21 -6.05
CA GLU A 23 -10.00 13.86 -5.54
C GLU A 23 -9.76 13.58 -4.05
N ALA A 24 -10.82 13.64 -3.22
CA ALA A 24 -10.74 13.34 -1.81
C ALA A 24 -10.29 11.89 -1.52
N GLU A 25 -10.80 10.91 -2.28
CA GLU A 25 -10.43 9.50 -2.13
C GLU A 25 -8.98 9.26 -2.57
N ARG A 26 -8.54 9.89 -3.66
CA ARG A 26 -7.15 9.82 -4.11
C ARG A 26 -6.20 10.41 -3.07
N ASP A 27 -6.53 11.57 -2.53
CA ASP A 27 -5.71 12.25 -1.53
C ASP A 27 -5.58 11.40 -0.26
N GLU A 28 -6.67 10.77 0.18
CA GLU A 28 -6.64 9.82 1.29
C GLU A 28 -5.74 8.62 1.00
N ILE A 29 -5.85 8.01 -0.18
CA ILE A 29 -4.99 6.89 -0.60
C ILE A 29 -3.52 7.29 -0.60
N TYR A 30 -3.17 8.46 -1.14
CA TYR A 30 -1.78 8.91 -1.19
C TYR A 30 -1.25 9.25 0.21
N ALA A 31 -2.05 9.86 1.08
CA ALA A 31 -1.67 10.12 2.46
C ALA A 31 -1.42 8.83 3.26
N LEU A 32 -2.27 7.81 3.07
CA LEU A 32 -2.08 6.48 3.69
C LEU A 32 -0.84 5.76 3.13
N LYS A 33 -0.63 5.82 1.81
CA LYS A 33 0.55 5.25 1.16
C LYS A 33 1.84 5.80 1.76
N ASP A 34 1.94 7.10 2.03
CA ASP A 34 3.15 7.69 2.61
C ASP A 34 3.43 7.17 4.02
N LYS A 35 2.39 7.01 4.86
CA LYS A 35 2.51 6.36 6.17
C LYS A 35 2.98 4.91 6.07
N PHE A 36 2.42 4.13 5.13
CA PHE A 36 2.87 2.77 4.91
C PHE A 36 4.31 2.72 4.41
N LEU A 37 4.71 3.64 3.53
CA LEU A 37 6.09 3.71 3.02
C LEU A 37 7.11 3.86 4.16
N GLU A 38 6.80 4.64 5.19
CA GLU A 38 7.66 4.76 6.37
C GLU A 38 7.79 3.44 7.14
N ILE A 39 6.69 2.69 7.30
CA ILE A 39 6.70 1.36 7.92
C ILE A 39 7.58 0.39 7.12
N PHE A 40 7.42 0.37 5.78
CA PHE A 40 8.23 -0.46 4.89
C PHE A 40 9.70 -0.07 4.86
N LYS A 41 10.04 1.21 5.07
CA LYS A 41 11.43 1.67 5.20
C LYS A 41 12.06 1.32 6.55
N THR A 42 11.26 1.27 7.60
CA THR A 42 11.71 0.97 8.97
C THR A 42 11.94 -0.52 9.18
N ALA A 43 11.18 -1.37 8.49
CA ALA A 43 11.36 -2.80 8.55
C ALA A 43 12.69 -3.24 7.93
N THR A 44 13.39 -4.17 8.58
CA THR A 44 14.64 -4.75 8.09
C THR A 44 14.44 -5.58 6.82
N LYS A 45 13.21 -6.05 6.59
CA LYS A 45 12.78 -6.80 5.40
C LYS A 45 11.33 -6.42 5.04
N PRO A 46 10.99 -6.26 3.75
CA PRO A 46 9.63 -5.93 3.31
C PRO A 46 8.56 -6.91 3.81
N GLU A 47 8.87 -8.20 3.91
CA GLU A 47 7.96 -9.25 4.35
C GLU A 47 7.48 -9.05 5.79
N LEU A 48 8.31 -8.45 6.64
CA LEU A 48 7.95 -8.14 8.03
C LEU A 48 6.96 -6.97 8.11
N ALA A 49 7.11 -5.97 7.23
CA ALA A 49 6.15 -4.89 7.12
C ALA A 49 4.80 -5.38 6.60
N PHE A 50 4.79 -6.31 5.63
CA PHE A 50 3.54 -6.96 5.18
C PHE A 50 2.87 -7.78 6.29
N ALA A 51 3.63 -8.55 7.05
CA ALA A 51 3.08 -9.32 8.18
C ALA A 51 2.48 -8.39 9.26
N ALA A 52 3.16 -7.29 9.59
CA ALA A 52 2.65 -6.29 10.52
C ALA A 52 1.37 -5.61 10.01
N LEU A 53 1.33 -5.24 8.73
CA LEU A 53 0.12 -4.68 8.10
C LEU A 53 -1.06 -5.67 8.14
N GLY A 54 -0.79 -6.95 7.88
CA GLY A 54 -1.78 -8.03 7.97
C GLY A 54 -2.33 -8.21 9.40
N LEU A 55 -1.47 -8.13 10.42
CA LEU A 55 -1.87 -8.18 11.82
C LEU A 55 -2.79 -7.01 12.17
N VAL A 56 -2.41 -5.78 11.80
CA VAL A 56 -3.23 -4.58 12.03
C VAL A 56 -4.60 -4.73 11.35
N SER A 57 -4.65 -5.23 10.12
CA SER A 57 -5.91 -5.47 9.41
C SER A 57 -6.80 -6.47 10.15
N ALA A 58 -6.22 -7.54 10.71
CA ALA A 58 -6.96 -8.54 11.48
C ALA A 58 -7.46 -7.98 12.83
N GLU A 59 -6.72 -7.08 13.46
CA GLU A 59 -7.12 -6.39 14.70
C GLU A 59 -8.27 -5.43 14.45
N VAL A 60 -8.21 -4.62 13.38
CA VAL A 60 -9.31 -3.71 12.99
C VAL A 60 -10.58 -4.48 12.67
N GLN A 61 -10.48 -5.63 12.00
CA GLN A 61 -11.65 -6.47 11.69
C GLN A 61 -12.28 -7.12 12.92
N LYS A 62 -11.50 -7.32 14.00
CA LYS A 62 -12.01 -7.86 15.27
C LYS A 62 -12.79 -6.82 16.09
N GLY A 63 -12.64 -5.52 15.80
CA GLY A 63 -13.45 -4.46 16.38
C GLY A 63 -13.10 -4.05 17.81
N ASP A 64 -11.80 -4.04 18.16
CA ASP A 64 -11.31 -3.30 19.34
C ASP A 64 -11.14 -1.80 19.02
#